data_AF-A0A6J5DNR9-F1
#
_entry.id   AF-A0A6J5DNR9-F1
#
_cell.length_a   1.000
_cell.length_b   1.000
_cell.length_c   1.000
_cell.angle_alpha   90.00
_cell.angle_beta   90.00
_cell.angle_gamma   90.00
#
_symmetry.space_group_name_H-M   'P 1'
#
loop_
_entity.id
_entity.type
_entity.pdbx_description
1 polymer ?
#
loop_
_entity_poly.entity_id
_entity_poly.type
_entity_poly.pdbx_seq_one_letter_code
_entity_poly.pdbx_strand_id
1 'polypeptide(L)' 'MTSRKSKFWARVGVCSEVFAIAAAIITGWFVFFGDEPMLSVFLLPAFVFACALVAFSVISRGALRILRARLSIH' A
#
# COMPACT_ATOMS: atom_id res chain seq x y z
N MET A 1 -22.36 -9.69 16.35
CA MET A 1 -22.16 -10.15 14.95
C MET A 1 -21.08 -9.40 14.16
N THR A 2 -20.59 -8.25 14.62
CA THR A 2 -19.60 -7.39 13.92
C THR A 2 -18.14 -7.88 13.96
N SER A 3 -17.78 -8.76 14.89
CA SER A 3 -16.39 -9.19 15.13
C SER A 3 -15.78 -10.05 14.00
N ARG A 4 -16.52 -10.99 13.40
CA ARG A 4 -15.99 -11.85 12.32
C ARG A 4 -15.74 -11.09 11.01
N LYS A 5 -16.69 -10.22 10.60
CA LYS A 5 -16.53 -9.37 9.41
C LYS A 5 -15.34 -8.41 9.59
N SER A 6 -15.23 -7.75 10.76
CA SER A 6 -14.11 -6.87 11.06
C SER A 6 -12.74 -7.57 10.97
N LYS A 7 -12.61 -8.79 11.51
CA LYS A 7 -11.37 -9.59 11.40
C LYS A 7 -11.04 -10.00 9.96
N PHE A 8 -12.06 -10.29 9.13
CA PHE A 8 -11.87 -10.60 7.72
C PHE A 8 -11.37 -9.38 6.95
N TRP A 9 -12.03 -8.23 7.08
CA TRP A 9 -11.60 -6.97 6.44
C TRP A 9 -10.20 -6.54 6.88
N ALA A 10 -9.84 -6.76 8.14
CA ALA A 10 -8.49 -6.50 8.63
C ALA A 10 -7.42 -7.36 7.93
N ARG A 11 -7.70 -8.65 7.68
CA ARG A 11 -6.78 -9.53 6.94
C ARG A 11 -6.69 -9.16 5.47
N VAL A 12 -7.83 -8.86 4.84
CA VAL A 12 -7.88 -8.43 3.43
C VAL A 12 -7.07 -7.14 3.24
N GLY A 13 -7.17 -6.19 4.18
CA GLY A 13 -6.36 -4.96 4.16
C GLY A 13 -4.85 -5.20 4.29
N VAL A 14 -4.44 -6.26 5.00
CA VAL A 14 -3.02 -6.67 5.04
C VAL A 14 -2.58 -7.27 3.72
N CYS A 15 -3.37 -8.17 3.14
CA CYS A 15 -3.04 -8.75 1.84
C CYS A 15 -2.97 -7.67 0.74
N SER A 16 -3.93 -6.74 0.69
CA SER A 16 -3.96 -5.68 -0.32
C SER A 16 -2.74 -4.78 -0.26
N GLU A 17 -2.21 -4.52 0.94
CA GLU A 17 -0.95 -3.77 1.10
C GLU A 17 0.26 -4.53 0.57
N VAL A 18 0.36 -5.83 0.87
CA VAL A 18 1.44 -6.67 0.35
C VAL A 18 1.40 -6.69 -1.19
N PHE A 19 0.21 -6.81 -1.78
CA PHE A 19 0.04 -6.71 -3.22
C PHE A 19 0.42 -5.34 -3.78
N ALA A 20 0.05 -4.25 -3.11
CA ALA A 20 0.42 -2.89 -3.54
C ALA A 20 1.93 -2.67 -3.49
N ILE A 21 2.61 -3.16 -2.45
CA ILE A 21 4.08 -3.13 -2.33
C ILE A 21 4.72 -3.94 -3.45
N ALA A 22 4.25 -5.18 -3.67
CA ALA A 22 4.76 -6.03 -4.73
C ALA A 22 4.57 -5.38 -6.12
N ALA A 23 3.40 -4.80 -6.38
CA ALA A 23 3.12 -4.08 -7.62
C ALA A 23 4.05 -2.87 -7.81
N ALA A 24 4.30 -2.09 -6.75
CA ALA A 24 5.24 -0.97 -6.79
C ALA A 24 6.68 -1.44 -7.11
N ILE A 25 7.14 -2.54 -6.49
CA ILE A 25 8.47 -3.10 -6.75
C ILE A 25 8.61 -3.58 -8.19
N ILE A 26 7.64 -4.36 -8.68
CA ILE A 26 7.66 -4.90 -10.06
C ILE A 26 7.62 -3.75 -11.07
N THR A 27 6.71 -2.79 -10.88
CA THR A 27 6.58 -1.65 -11.79
C THR A 27 7.82 -0.77 -11.76
N GLY A 28 8.40 -0.53 -10.57
CA GLY A 28 9.65 0.20 -10.41
C GLY A 28 10.82 -0.49 -11.11
N TRP A 29 10.87 -1.82 -11.06
CA TRP A 29 11.87 -2.58 -11.79
C TRP A 29 11.80 -2.30 -13.31
N PHE A 30 10.61 -2.40 -13.90
CA PHE A 30 10.42 -2.10 -15.33
C PHE A 30 10.72 -0.64 -15.67
N VAL A 31 10.40 0.30 -14.78
CA VAL A 31 10.65 1.73 -15.00
C VAL A 31 12.15 2.05 -15.02
N PHE A 32 12.93 1.54 -14.06
CA PHE A 32 14.32 1.94 -13.87
C PHE A 32 15.35 1.00 -14.50
N PHE A 33 15.03 -0.29 -14.62
CA PHE A 33 15.94 -1.32 -15.11
C PHE A 33 15.42 -2.03 -16.37
N GLY A 34 14.29 -1.59 -16.93
CA GLY A 34 13.81 -2.09 -18.21
C GLY A 34 14.67 -1.57 -19.36
N ASP A 35 14.90 -2.44 -20.36
CA ASP A 35 15.63 -2.08 -21.58
C ASP A 35 14.81 -1.21 -22.56
N GLU A 36 13.50 -1.07 -22.31
CA GLU A 36 12.54 -0.39 -23.19
C GLU A 36 12.17 1.02 -22.65
N PRO A 37 12.78 2.10 -23.15
CA PRO A 37 12.57 3.44 -22.60
C PRO A 37 11.13 3.97 -22.78
N MET A 38 10.45 3.57 -23.86
CA MET A 38 9.03 3.88 -24.09
C MET A 38 8.13 3.26 -23.01
N LEU A 39 8.43 2.02 -22.60
CA LEU A 39 7.69 1.34 -21.56
C LEU A 39 7.92 2.02 -20.20
N SER A 40 9.15 2.44 -19.90
CA SER A 40 9.47 3.16 -18.67
C SER A 40 8.71 4.47 -18.52
N VAL A 41 8.63 5.28 -19.58
CA VAL A 41 7.87 6.55 -19.56
C VAL A 41 6.37 6.29 -19.34
N PHE A 42 5.83 5.25 -19.97
CA PHE A 42 4.42 4.88 -19.82
C PHE A 42 4.10 4.34 -18.42
N LEU A 43 5.02 3.58 -17.81
CA LEU A 43 4.85 2.99 -16.48
C LEU A 43 5.18 3.96 -15.33
N LEU A 44 5.89 5.05 -15.59
CA LEU A 44 6.27 6.03 -14.57
C LEU A 44 5.07 6.57 -13.76
N PRO A 45 3.94 7.00 -14.37
CA PRO A 45 2.78 7.47 -13.61
C PRO A 45 2.15 6.35 -12.77
N ALA A 46 2.11 5.12 -13.29
CA ALA A 46 1.61 3.96 -12.57
C ALA A 46 2.49 3.60 -11.36
N PHE A 47 3.81 3.70 -11.52
CA PHE A 47 4.77 3.52 -10.44
C PHE A 47 4.62 4.58 -9.35
N VAL A 48 4.47 5.86 -9.73
CA VAL A 48 4.25 6.97 -8.79
C VAL A 48 2.95 6.75 -8.01
N PHE A 49 1.87 6.36 -8.70
CA PHE A 49 0.59 6.04 -8.06
C PHE A 49 0.69 4.86 -7.08
N ALA A 50 1.40 3.80 -7.47
CA ALA A 50 1.64 2.64 -6.60
C ALA A 50 2.43 3.05 -5.34
N CYS A 51 3.46 3.88 -5.48
CA CYS A 51 4.22 4.42 -4.35
C CYS A 51 3.35 5.27 -3.42
N ALA A 52 2.50 6.14 -3.98
CA ALA A 52 1.57 6.96 -3.20
C ALA A 52 0.57 6.10 -2.41
N LEU A 53 0.04 5.02 -3.00
CA LEU A 53 -0.84 4.08 -2.31
C LEU A 53 -0.14 3.35 -1.17
N VAL A 54 1.10 2.93 -1.36
CA VAL A 54 1.91 2.31 -0.31
C VAL A 54 2.20 3.30 0.82
N ALA A 55 2.56 4.53 0.51
CA ALA A 55 2.77 5.57 1.53
C ALA A 55 1.48 5.84 2.32
N PHE A 56 0.34 6.00 1.62
CA PHE A 56 -0.96 6.21 2.24
C PHE A 56 -1.37 5.05 3.17
N SER A 57 -1.13 3.80 2.76
CA SER A 57 -1.49 2.63 3.57
C SER A 57 -0.64 2.53 4.85
N VAL A 58 0.66 2.81 4.77
CA VAL A 58 1.55 2.85 5.93
C VAL A 58 1.18 3.99 6.88
N ILE A 59 0.93 5.19 6.36
CA ILE A 59 0.55 6.36 7.17
C ILE A 59 -0.79 6.15 7.86
N SER A 60 -1.81 5.66 7.15
CA SER A 60 -3.13 5.41 7.73
C SER A 60 -3.09 4.39 8.86
N ARG A 61 -2.27 3.33 8.76
CA ARG A 61 -2.01 2.41 9.87
C ARG A 61 -1.28 3.05 11.04
N GLY A 62 -0.26 3.86 10.76
CA GLY A 62 0.46 4.63 11.77
C GLY A 62 -0.49 5.52 12.56
N ALA A 63 -1.32 6.29 11.86
CA ALA A 63 -2.35 7.15 12.43
C ALA A 63 -3.36 6.37 13.28
N LEU A 64 -3.88 5.24 12.78
CA LEU A 64 -4.80 4.39 13.54
C LEU A 64 -4.16 3.79 14.80
N ARG A 65 -2.88 3.40 14.75
CA ARG A 65 -2.15 2.91 15.94
C ARG A 65 -2.00 4.02 16.98
N ILE A 66 -1.62 5.22 16.56
CA ILE A 66 -1.48 6.39 17.45
C ILE A 66 -2.85 6.76 18.06
N LEU A 67 -3.90 6.79 17.25
CA LEU A 67 -5.25 7.11 17.70
C LEU A 67 -5.76 6.07 18.71
N ARG A 68 -5.52 4.77 18.45
CA ARG A 68 -5.89 3.70 19.37
C ARG A 68 -5.08 3.75 20.66
N ALA A 69 -3.79 4.09 20.60
CA ALA A 69 -2.97 4.30 21.79
C ALA A 69 -3.51 5.46 22.63
N ARG A 70 -3.93 6.57 22.00
CA ARG A 70 -4.54 7.72 22.68
C ARG A 70 -5.91 7.39 23.30
N LEU A 71 -6.77 6.66 22.59
CA LEU A 71 -8.10 6.25 23.06
C LEU A 71 -8.06 5.19 24.16
N SER A 72 -7.02 4.36 24.24
CA SER A 72 -6.87 3.34 25.28
C SER A 72 -6.41 3.91 26.63
N ILE A 73 -5.98 5.17 26.68
CA ILE A 73 -5.52 5.86 27.89
C ILE A 73 -6.68 6.58 28.59
N HIS A 74 -7.83 6.74 27.91
CA HIS A 74 -9.07 7.28 28.46
C HIS A 74 -10.08 6.18 28.75
#